data_AF-A0A0Q8THH0-F1
#
_entry.id   AF-A0A0Q8THH0-F1
#
_cell.length_a   1.000
_cell.length_b   1.000
_cell.length_c   1.000
_cell.angle_alpha   90.00
_cell.angle_beta   90.00
_cell.angle_gamma   90.00
#
_symmetry.space_group_name_H-M   'P 1'
#
loop_
_entity.id
_entity.type
_entity.pdbx_description
1 polymer ?
#
loop_
_entity_poly.entity_id
_entity_poly.type
_entity_poly.pdbx_seq_one_letter_code
_entity_poly.pdbx_strand_id
1 'polypeptide(L)'
;MPLVRNNDRVLVESAAWVALLWQRLQGVALPLLDGEEAQGLPKELRFYRYAPGQRFKMHKDGPWTEAGMTSRLTLLVYLNAGFAGGDTDFRDFVVQPATGAALLFIHDTWHEGQAVTEGTKYVLRSDVLYAPG
;
A
#
# COMPACT_ATOMS: atom_id res chain seq x y z
N MET A 1 -11.04 7.53 14.88
CA MET A 1 -12.17 7.81 13.97
C MET A 1 -12.46 6.59 13.11
N PRO A 2 -13.58 5.87 13.32
CA PRO A 2 -13.93 4.67 12.54
C PRO A 2 -14.47 4.98 11.12
N LEU A 3 -14.39 6.24 10.65
CA LEU A 3 -15.24 6.72 9.54
C LEU A 3 -14.61 6.65 8.14
N VAL A 4 -13.30 6.39 8.04
CA VAL A 4 -12.59 6.43 6.74
C VAL A 4 -12.48 5.06 6.08
N ARG A 5 -12.38 3.97 6.86
CA ARG A 5 -12.27 2.60 6.35
C ARG A 5 -13.08 1.63 7.20
N ASN A 6 -13.52 0.53 6.59
CA ASN A 6 -14.26 -0.54 7.27
C ASN A 6 -13.74 -1.95 6.90
N ASN A 7 -12.54 -2.06 6.34
CA ASN A 7 -11.91 -3.33 5.99
C ASN A 7 -11.18 -3.98 7.17
N ASP A 8 -10.98 -5.29 7.11
CA ASP A 8 -10.20 -6.01 8.10
C ASP A 8 -8.70 -5.85 7.83
N ARG A 9 -7.90 -5.92 8.89
CA ARG A 9 -6.44 -5.80 8.83
C ARG A 9 -5.76 -6.67 9.86
N VAL A 10 -4.66 -7.31 9.46
CA VAL A 10 -3.66 -7.90 10.36
C VAL A 10 -2.28 -7.34 10.06
N LEU A 11 -1.42 -7.26 11.07
CA LEU A 11 -0.01 -6.93 10.95
C LEU A 11 0.81 -8.19 11.16
N VAL A 12 1.80 -8.40 10.31
CA VAL A 12 2.69 -9.56 10.36
C VAL A 12 4.11 -9.07 10.21
N GLU A 13 4.95 -9.35 11.20
CA GLU A 13 6.40 -9.20 11.06
C GLU A 13 6.97 -10.40 10.31
N SER A 14 7.72 -10.15 9.25
CA SER A 14 8.40 -11.20 8.48
C SER A 14 9.62 -10.64 7.76
N ALA A 15 10.79 -10.81 8.38
CA ALA A 15 12.05 -10.38 7.80
C ALA A 15 12.28 -10.97 6.39
N ALA A 16 11.90 -12.24 6.19
CA ALA A 16 12.05 -12.92 4.90
C ALA A 16 11.20 -12.27 3.80
N TRP A 17 9.95 -11.91 4.09
CA TRP A 17 9.06 -11.27 3.11
C TRP A 17 9.42 -9.82 2.87
N VAL A 18 9.82 -9.09 3.91
CA VAL A 18 10.36 -7.73 3.80
C VAL A 18 11.58 -7.71 2.89
N ALA A 19 12.56 -8.60 3.11
CA ALA A 19 13.75 -8.72 2.28
C ALA A 19 13.40 -9.05 0.82
N LEU A 20 12.48 -9.99 0.60
CA LEU A 20 12.02 -10.36 -0.75
C LEU A 20 11.37 -9.18 -1.48
N LEU A 21 10.47 -8.46 -0.83
CA LEU A 21 9.79 -7.30 -1.42
C LEU A 21 10.79 -6.18 -1.71
N TRP A 22 11.71 -5.91 -0.78
CA TRP A 22 12.74 -4.89 -0.97
C TRP A 22 13.67 -5.23 -2.15
N GLN A 23 14.15 -6.47 -2.24
CA GLN A 23 14.97 -6.92 -3.37
C GLN A 23 14.26 -6.71 -4.72
N ARG A 24 12.95 -6.96 -4.79
CA ARG A 24 12.17 -6.71 -6.01
C ARG A 24 12.02 -5.22 -6.32
N LEU A 25 11.83 -4.39 -5.30
CA LEU A 25 11.73 -2.94 -5.47
C LEU A 25 13.04 -2.29 -5.91
N GLN A 26 14.19 -2.85 -5.55
CA GLN A 26 15.48 -2.36 -6.07
C GLN A 26 15.60 -2.50 -7.59
N GLY A 27 14.78 -3.34 -8.23
CA GLY A 27 14.71 -3.46 -9.68
C GLY A 27 13.88 -2.36 -10.38
N VAL A 28 13.25 -1.45 -9.63
CA VAL A 28 12.51 -0.31 -10.18
C VAL A 28 13.12 1.01 -9.73
N ALA A 29 13.04 2.02 -10.59
CA ALA A 29 13.51 3.37 -10.23
C ALA A 29 12.54 4.00 -9.23
N LEU A 30 12.99 4.16 -7.98
CA LEU A 30 12.27 4.88 -6.94
C LEU A 30 12.68 6.36 -6.97
N PRO A 31 11.73 7.30 -6.80
CA PRO A 31 12.04 8.73 -6.87
C PRO A 31 12.85 9.18 -5.65
N LEU A 32 13.74 10.14 -5.86
CA LEU A 32 14.30 10.99 -4.80
C LEU A 32 13.20 11.94 -4.32
N LEU A 33 12.95 12.01 -3.01
CA LEU A 33 11.90 12.84 -2.43
C LEU A 33 12.52 13.75 -1.37
N ASP A 34 12.38 15.06 -1.53
CA ASP A 34 12.96 16.06 -0.61
C ASP A 34 14.47 15.89 -0.33
N GLY A 35 15.22 15.33 -1.28
CA GLY A 35 16.65 15.02 -1.12
C GLY A 35 16.95 13.72 -0.36
N GLU A 36 15.92 12.96 0.01
CA GLU A 36 16.02 11.65 0.65
C GLU A 36 15.87 10.52 -0.38
N GLU A 37 16.59 9.43 -0.14
CA GLU A 37 16.56 8.20 -0.95
C GLU A 37 15.76 7.10 -0.25
N ALA A 38 15.20 6.18 -1.04
CA ALA A 38 14.53 5.00 -0.52
C ALA A 38 15.56 4.03 0.10
N GLN A 39 15.43 3.75 1.38
CA GLN A 39 16.39 2.94 2.15
C GLN A 39 15.86 1.53 2.49
N GLY A 40 14.54 1.33 2.49
CA GLY A 40 13.97 0.03 2.81
C GLY A 40 12.46 0.02 2.97
N LEU A 41 11.97 -1.06 3.58
CA LEU A 41 10.59 -1.25 3.98
C LEU A 41 10.54 -1.45 5.51
N PRO A 42 9.42 -1.12 6.18
CA PRO A 42 9.25 -1.40 7.59
C PRO A 42 9.21 -2.90 7.90
N LYS A 43 9.52 -3.26 9.15
CA LYS A 43 9.52 -4.67 9.61
C LYS A 43 8.13 -5.32 9.57
N GLU A 44 7.07 -4.53 9.72
CA GLU A 44 5.68 -4.96 9.74
C GLU A 44 5.04 -4.82 8.34
N LEU A 45 4.50 -5.92 7.85
CA LEU A 45 3.64 -5.95 6.67
C LEU A 45 2.18 -5.94 7.09
N ARG A 46 1.36 -5.15 6.38
CA ARG A 46 -0.08 -5.07 6.63
C ARG A 46 -0.82 -5.90 5.61
N PHE A 47 -1.69 -6.79 6.05
CA PHE A 47 -2.57 -7.55 5.17
C PHE A 47 -4.00 -7.08 5.36
N TYR A 48 -4.66 -6.72 4.26
CA TYR A 48 -6.03 -6.25 4.23
C TYR A 48 -6.93 -7.30 3.61
N ARG A 49 -8.13 -7.43 4.17
CA ARG A 49 -9.25 -8.17 3.57
C ARG A 49 -10.43 -7.23 3.40
N TYR A 50 -10.99 -7.24 2.20
CA TYR A 50 -12.21 -6.50 1.84
C TYR A 50 -13.27 -7.51 1.37
N ALA A 51 -14.34 -7.63 2.14
CA ALA A 51 -15.58 -8.30 1.79
C ALA A 51 -16.53 -7.32 1.07
N PRO A 52 -17.64 -7.80 0.48
CA PRO A 52 -18.60 -6.93 -0.19
C PRO A 52 -19.11 -5.79 0.71
N GLY A 53 -19.14 -4.57 0.17
CA GLY A 53 -19.48 -3.33 0.89
C GLY A 53 -18.32 -2.72 1.69
N GLN A 54 -17.20 -3.43 1.88
CA GLN A 54 -16.01 -2.85 2.51
C GLN A 54 -15.19 -2.01 1.52
N ARG A 55 -14.66 -0.90 2.02
CA ARG A 55 -13.94 0.12 1.27
C ARG A 55 -12.98 0.89 2.18
N PHE A 56 -12.11 1.68 1.57
CA PHE A 56 -11.34 2.72 2.25
C PHE A 56 -11.57 4.04 1.52
N LYS A 57 -12.38 4.92 2.10
CA LYS A 57 -12.77 6.22 1.53
C LYS A 57 -11.57 7.08 1.20
N MET A 58 -11.77 7.98 0.24
CA MET A 58 -10.83 9.03 -0.19
C MET A 58 -10.05 9.67 0.96
N HIS A 59 -8.73 9.50 0.94
CA HIS A 59 -7.79 9.98 1.95
C HIS A 59 -6.40 10.20 1.35
N LYS A 60 -5.49 10.75 2.16
CA LYS A 60 -4.05 10.71 1.95
C LYS A 60 -3.43 9.81 3.01
N ASP A 61 -2.34 9.15 2.67
CA ASP A 61 -1.57 8.39 3.66
C ASP A 61 -0.75 9.35 4.52
N GLY A 62 -0.65 9.05 5.83
CA GLY A 62 0.13 9.85 6.76
C GLY A 62 1.56 9.30 6.88
N PRO A 63 2.59 10.16 6.79
CA PRO A 63 3.96 9.73 7.04
C PRO A 63 4.11 9.30 8.50
N TRP A 64 4.99 8.34 8.71
CA TRP A 64 5.36 7.83 10.03
C TRP A 64 6.81 7.33 9.99
N THR A 65 7.44 7.21 11.16
CA THR A 65 8.88 6.93 11.27
C THR A 65 9.17 5.56 11.86
N GLU A 66 10.18 4.88 11.32
CA GLU A 66 10.76 3.65 11.89
C GLU A 66 12.28 3.73 11.82
N ALA A 67 12.96 3.41 12.93
CA ALA A 67 14.43 3.36 12.99
C ALA A 67 15.14 4.61 12.42
N GLY A 68 14.57 5.80 12.63
CA GLY A 68 15.12 7.08 12.15
C GLY A 68 14.82 7.41 10.68
N MET A 69 14.10 6.55 9.96
CA MET A 69 13.66 6.77 8.58
C MET A 69 12.18 7.16 8.54
N THR A 70 11.77 7.92 7.52
CA THR A 70 10.38 8.36 7.34
C THR A 70 9.73 7.66 6.16
N SER A 71 8.53 7.12 6.33
CA SER A 71 7.77 6.57 5.20
C SER A 71 7.27 7.68 4.27
N ARG A 72 7.47 7.51 2.95
CA ARG A 72 7.07 8.50 1.93
C ARG A 72 6.21 7.93 0.81
N LEU A 73 6.39 6.65 0.47
CA LEU A 73 5.57 5.95 -0.52
C LEU A 73 4.72 4.88 0.14
N THR A 74 3.52 4.67 -0.37
CA THR A 74 2.72 3.47 -0.10
C THR A 74 3.02 2.44 -1.18
N LEU A 75 3.23 1.20 -0.76
CA LEU A 75 3.31 0.02 -1.63
C LEU A 75 2.07 -0.85 -1.39
N LEU A 76 1.24 -1.02 -2.41
CA LEU A 76 0.17 -2.03 -2.43
C LEU A 76 0.55 -3.19 -3.35
N VAL A 77 0.30 -4.42 -2.91
CA VAL A 77 0.42 -5.62 -3.73
C VAL A 77 -0.93 -6.34 -3.73
N TYR A 78 -1.53 -6.53 -4.90
CA TYR A 78 -2.83 -7.18 -5.03
C TYR A 78 -2.65 -8.71 -5.03
N LEU A 79 -3.24 -9.39 -4.05
CA LEU A 79 -2.88 -10.78 -3.73
C LEU A 79 -3.75 -11.83 -4.43
N ASN A 80 -4.91 -11.45 -4.97
CA ASN A 80 -5.84 -12.39 -5.59
C ASN A 80 -6.69 -11.75 -6.69
N ALA A 81 -7.39 -12.61 -7.44
CA ALA A 81 -8.47 -12.28 -8.35
C ALA A 81 -9.79 -12.87 -7.81
N GLY A 82 -10.86 -12.83 -8.62
CA GLY A 82 -12.15 -13.43 -8.26
C GLY A 82 -13.02 -12.52 -7.36
N PHE A 83 -12.89 -11.22 -7.51
CA PHE A 83 -13.77 -10.21 -6.90
C PHE A 83 -14.16 -9.16 -7.94
N ALA A 84 -15.23 -8.41 -7.66
CA ALA A 84 -15.68 -7.27 -8.45
C ALA A 84 -15.65 -5.98 -7.63
N GLY A 85 -15.49 -4.84 -8.31
CA GLY A 85 -15.22 -3.56 -7.68
C GLY A 85 -13.85 -3.55 -6.98
N GLY A 86 -13.71 -2.73 -5.94
CA GLY A 86 -12.48 -2.70 -5.15
C GLY A 86 -11.33 -1.96 -5.82
N ASP A 87 -11.56 -1.13 -6.84
CA ASP A 87 -10.50 -0.40 -7.54
C ASP A 87 -9.75 0.59 -6.62
N THR A 88 -8.55 0.99 -7.01
CA THR A 88 -7.83 2.10 -6.37
C THR A 88 -8.03 3.37 -7.20
N ASP A 89 -8.80 4.31 -6.67
CA ASP A 89 -9.23 5.52 -7.36
C ASP A 89 -8.43 6.73 -6.86
N PHE A 90 -7.76 7.44 -7.78
CA PHE A 90 -6.93 8.61 -7.54
C PHE A 90 -7.60 9.94 -7.94
N ARG A 91 -8.93 9.95 -8.07
CA ARG A 91 -9.78 11.03 -8.62
C ARG A 91 -9.66 11.23 -10.13
N ASP A 92 -8.43 11.38 -10.61
CA ASP A 92 -8.17 11.69 -12.03
C ASP A 92 -8.05 10.41 -12.88
N PHE A 93 -7.67 9.30 -12.24
CA PHE A 93 -7.56 8.00 -12.87
C PHE A 93 -7.82 6.88 -11.87
N VAL A 94 -8.09 5.69 -12.39
CA VAL A 94 -8.39 4.47 -11.62
C VAL A 94 -7.38 3.39 -11.96
N VAL A 95 -6.89 2.70 -10.93
CA VAL A 95 -6.06 1.49 -11.06
C VAL A 95 -6.91 0.28 -10.71
N GLN A 96 -7.11 -0.58 -11.70
CA GLN A 96 -7.78 -1.87 -11.52
C GLN A 96 -6.79 -2.87 -10.90
N PRO A 97 -7.17 -3.56 -9.80
CA PRO A 97 -6.32 -4.57 -9.19
C PRO A 97 -6.06 -5.76 -10.12
N ALA A 98 -4.78 -6.12 -10.28
CA ALA A 98 -4.38 -7.34 -10.97
C ALA A 98 -3.51 -8.20 -10.04
N THR A 99 -3.85 -9.48 -9.90
CA THR A 99 -3.10 -10.41 -9.03
C THR A 99 -1.61 -10.39 -9.33
N GLY A 100 -0.80 -10.18 -8.30
CA GLY A 100 0.66 -10.12 -8.40
C GLY A 100 1.20 -8.76 -8.84
N ALA A 101 0.36 -7.83 -9.30
CA ALA A 101 0.77 -6.47 -9.59
C ALA A 101 1.00 -5.67 -8.30
N ALA A 102 1.91 -4.71 -8.39
CA ALA A 102 2.22 -3.75 -7.33
C ALA A 102 1.88 -2.34 -7.80
N LEU A 103 1.43 -1.51 -6.85
CA LEU A 103 1.14 -0.10 -7.04
C LEU A 103 1.94 0.70 -6.00
N LEU A 104 2.77 1.64 -6.48
CA LEU A 104 3.52 2.58 -5.66
C LEU A 104 3.02 4.00 -5.90
N PHE A 105 2.83 4.77 -4.83
CA PHE A 105 2.46 6.18 -4.91
C PHE A 105 2.90 6.94 -3.67
N ILE A 106 3.10 8.25 -3.81
CA ILE A 106 3.51 9.14 -2.71
C ILE A 106 2.35 9.28 -1.72
N HIS A 107 2.66 9.31 -0.42
CA HIS A 107 1.67 9.42 0.65
C HIS A 107 0.72 10.62 0.51
N ASP A 108 1.23 11.73 -0.03
CA ASP A 108 0.46 12.96 -0.27
C ASP A 108 -0.51 12.88 -1.46
N THR A 109 -0.65 11.72 -2.10
CA THR A 109 -1.60 11.50 -3.18
C THR A 109 -2.99 11.11 -2.64
N TRP A 110 -4.02 11.85 -3.06
CA TRP A 110 -5.41 11.51 -2.77
C TRP A 110 -5.79 10.19 -3.44
N HIS A 111 -6.29 9.23 -2.65
CA HIS A 111 -6.74 7.96 -3.19
C HIS A 111 -7.83 7.32 -2.32
N GLU A 112 -8.59 6.41 -2.92
CA GLU A 112 -9.52 5.53 -2.22
C GLU A 112 -9.43 4.09 -2.70
N GLY A 113 -9.68 3.14 -1.81
CA GLY A 113 -10.04 1.79 -2.19
C GLY A 113 -11.56 1.73 -2.32
N GLN A 114 -12.07 1.68 -3.54
CA GLN A 114 -13.51 1.59 -3.81
C GLN A 114 -14.12 0.36 -3.15
N ALA A 115 -15.45 0.33 -3.05
CA ALA A 115 -16.14 -0.79 -2.44
C ALA A 115 -15.95 -2.06 -3.28
N VAL A 116 -15.62 -3.17 -2.62
CA VAL A 116 -15.79 -4.50 -3.21
C VAL A 116 -17.29 -4.76 -3.34
N THR A 117 -17.76 -5.22 -4.49
CA THR A 117 -19.18 -5.51 -4.71
C THR A 117 -19.47 -7.01 -4.66
N GLU A 118 -18.50 -7.84 -5.04
CA GLU A 118 -18.62 -9.30 -5.05
C GLU A 118 -17.28 -9.96 -4.69
N GLY A 119 -17.31 -11.17 -4.13
CA GLY A 119 -16.10 -11.91 -3.76
C GLY A 119 -15.35 -11.31 -2.58
N THR A 120 -14.06 -11.62 -2.46
CA THR A 120 -13.18 -11.06 -1.40
C THR A 120 -11.86 -10.62 -2.02
N LYS A 121 -11.44 -9.39 -1.70
CA LYS A 121 -10.16 -8.82 -2.13
C LYS A 121 -9.15 -8.87 -0.99
N TYR A 122 -7.93 -9.31 -1.29
CA TYR A 122 -6.79 -9.30 -0.41
C TYR A 122 -5.68 -8.40 -0.94
N VAL A 123 -5.11 -7.58 -0.06
CA VAL A 123 -4.03 -6.64 -0.40
C VAL A 123 -2.96 -6.72 0.67
N LEU A 124 -1.70 -6.87 0.26
CA LEU A 124 -0.57 -6.56 1.13
C LEU A 124 -0.27 -5.07 0.97
N ARG A 125 -0.12 -4.36 2.09
CA ARG A 125 0.45 -3.02 2.13
C ARG A 125 1.75 -3.02 2.91
N SER A 126 2.74 -2.35 2.34
CA SER A 126 3.90 -1.83 3.06
C SER A 126 4.04 -0.33 2.74
N ASP A 127 5.07 0.30 3.27
CA ASP A 127 5.50 1.64 2.87
C ASP A 127 6.99 1.59 2.52
N VAL A 128 7.47 2.58 1.77
CA VAL A 128 8.90 2.75 1.52
C VAL A 128 9.45 3.80 2.48
N LEU A 129 10.46 3.41 3.24
CA LEU A 129 11.18 4.24 4.19
C LEU A 129 12.29 5.01 3.48
N TYR A 130 12.39 6.29 3.80
CA TYR A 130 13.34 7.24 3.23
C TYR A 130 14.20 7.87 4.32
N ALA A 131 15.44 8.19 3.96
CA ALA A 131 16.38 8.95 4.77
C ALA A 131 17.39 9.67 3.87
N PRO A 132 18.14 10.65 4.42
CA PRO A 132 19.30 11.22 3.72
C PRO A 132 20.25 10.12 3.25
N GLY A 133 20.78 10.25 2.03
CA GLY A 133 21.78 9.35 1.46
C GLY A 133 23.15 9.47 2.13
#